data_AF-A0A517LQZ5-F1
#
_entry.id   AF-A0A517LQZ5-F1
#
_cell.length_a   1.000
_cell.length_b   1.000
_cell.length_c   1.000
_cell.angle_alpha   90.00
_cell.angle_beta   90.00
_cell.angle_gamma   90.00
#
_symmetry.space_group_name_H-M   'P 1'
#
loop_
_entity.id
_entity.type
_entity.pdbx_description
1 polymer ?
#
loop_
_entity_poly.entity_id
_entity_poly.type
_entity_poly.pdbx_seq_one_letter_code
_entity_poly.pdbx_strand_id
1 'polypeptide(L)'
;MSKQNILVLGATGASGLAFIKESLTHPTSPTLTLLIRTPSKLPKEYQDHPSITIITGQLDDPVALKSSLQNGITTVVSFLGAYISLSAFLYRTRETPIADSLPILFNAMRESDVRRILALSTPHALPQPQDVTSWAWWRYGLIVDFVAPQGNAEMKGIGERVSELGEEMEWTVFRVPHLNDGSAEEEVEAGFLGEGFGGSMELSRASLARWVLGEIGEGRWVGKAPVVGNRA
;
A
#
# COMPACT_ATOMS: atom_id res chain seq x y z
N MET A 1 -23.07 7.04 -6.82
CA MET A 1 -21.70 7.08 -6.27
C MET A 1 -20.82 7.75 -7.31
N SER A 2 -20.01 8.73 -6.91
CA SER A 2 -19.04 9.35 -7.83
C SER A 2 -18.08 8.28 -8.34
N LYS A 3 -17.71 8.37 -9.62
CA LYS A 3 -16.72 7.48 -10.23
C LYS A 3 -15.37 7.71 -9.53
N GLN A 4 -14.80 6.67 -8.93
CA GLN A 4 -13.51 6.79 -8.24
C GLN A 4 -12.37 6.79 -9.25
N ASN A 5 -11.42 7.68 -9.04
CA ASN A 5 -10.20 7.77 -9.83
C ASN A 5 -9.00 7.62 -8.90
N ILE A 6 -8.25 6.53 -9.08
CA ILE A 6 -7.28 6.06 -8.10
C ILE A 6 -5.87 6.17 -8.69
N LEU A 7 -5.01 6.92 -8.01
CA LEU A 7 -3.57 6.92 -8.28
C LEU A 7 -2.94 5.70 -7.60
N VAL A 8 -2.31 4.83 -8.37
CA VAL A 8 -1.64 3.62 -7.86
C VAL A 8 -0.13 3.79 -7.94
N LEU A 9 0.53 3.70 -6.79
CA LEU A 9 1.98 3.65 -6.64
C LEU A 9 2.40 2.19 -6.41
N GLY A 10 3.49 1.75 -7.05
CA GLY A 10 3.90 0.34 -6.99
C GLY A 10 3.08 -0.59 -7.89
N ALA A 11 2.45 -0.03 -8.93
CA ALA A 11 1.56 -0.73 -9.87
C ALA A 11 2.17 -1.97 -10.55
N THR A 12 3.49 -2.00 -10.76
CA THR A 12 4.19 -3.14 -11.38
C THR A 12 4.61 -4.23 -10.38
N GLY A 13 4.41 -4.02 -9.08
CA GLY A 13 4.67 -5.05 -8.05
C GLY A 13 3.52 -6.06 -7.98
N ALA A 14 3.77 -7.22 -7.37
CA ALA A 14 2.77 -8.30 -7.32
C ALA A 14 1.42 -7.85 -6.72
N SER A 15 1.44 -7.08 -5.62
CA SER A 15 0.21 -6.54 -5.01
C SER A 15 -0.45 -5.46 -5.88
N GLY A 16 0.35 -4.62 -6.55
CA GLY A 16 -0.15 -3.61 -7.48
C GLY A 16 -0.85 -4.24 -8.70
N LEU A 17 -0.29 -5.32 -9.25
CA LEU A 17 -0.89 -6.06 -10.35
C LEU A 17 -2.20 -6.74 -9.92
N ALA A 18 -2.23 -7.33 -8.71
CA ALA A 18 -3.46 -7.87 -8.14
C ALA A 18 -4.54 -6.79 -7.96
N PHE A 19 -4.14 -5.60 -7.51
CA PHE A 19 -5.03 -4.44 -7.36
C PHE A 19 -5.57 -3.94 -8.69
N ILE A 20 -4.74 -3.84 -9.73
CA ILE A 20 -5.20 -3.47 -11.08
C ILE A 20 -6.25 -4.48 -11.56
N LYS A 21 -5.94 -5.78 -11.49
CA LYS A 21 -6.85 -6.84 -11.91
C LYS A 21 -8.20 -6.74 -11.20
N GLU A 22 -8.19 -6.65 -9.88
CA GLU A 22 -9.41 -6.54 -9.07
C GLU A 22 -10.20 -5.27 -9.42
N SER A 23 -9.52 -4.13 -9.57
CA SER A 23 -10.15 -2.84 -9.89
C SER A 23 -10.89 -2.88 -11.22
N LEU A 24 -10.33 -3.54 -12.23
CA LEU A 24 -10.95 -3.66 -13.55
C LEU A 24 -12.17 -4.58 -13.57
N THR A 25 -12.22 -5.56 -12.66
CA THR A 25 -13.37 -6.49 -12.54
C THR A 25 -14.40 -6.04 -11.51
N HIS A 26 -14.08 -5.05 -10.68
CA HIS A 26 -14.96 -4.59 -9.61
C HIS A 26 -16.24 -3.93 -10.17
N PRO A 27 -17.42 -4.13 -9.55
CA PRO A 27 -18.69 -3.57 -10.05
C PRO A 27 -18.72 -2.04 -10.20
N THR A 28 -17.90 -1.32 -9.42
CA THR A 28 -17.77 0.14 -9.52
C THR A 28 -16.82 0.59 -10.63
N SER A 29 -15.98 -0.33 -11.14
CA SER A 29 -15.01 -0.14 -12.22
C SER A 29 -14.29 1.24 -12.17
N PRO A 30 -13.52 1.51 -11.11
CA PRO A 30 -12.77 2.76 -10.99
C PRO A 30 -11.78 2.94 -12.15
N THR A 31 -11.44 4.19 -12.46
CA THR A 31 -10.30 4.48 -13.35
C THR A 31 -9.02 4.52 -12.54
N LEU A 32 -7.92 4.11 -13.16
CA LEU A 32 -6.62 4.02 -12.53
C LEU A 32 -5.65 4.96 -13.25
N THR A 33 -4.91 5.74 -12.48
CA THR A 33 -3.68 6.39 -12.92
C THR A 33 -2.51 5.64 -12.30
N LEU A 34 -1.57 5.17 -13.11
CA LEU A 34 -0.41 4.40 -12.64
C LEU A 34 0.83 5.28 -12.77
N LEU A 35 1.52 5.56 -11.66
CA LEU A 35 2.85 6.19 -11.70
C LEU A 35 3.91 5.08 -11.76
N ILE A 36 4.55 4.93 -12.92
CA ILE A 36 5.44 3.79 -13.19
C ILE A 36 6.80 4.28 -13.71
N ARG A 37 7.89 3.83 -13.07
CA ARG A 37 9.26 4.14 -13.50
C ARG A 37 9.63 3.49 -14.84
N THR A 38 9.16 2.26 -15.08
CA THR A 38 9.51 1.48 -16.27
C THR A 38 8.23 0.86 -16.86
N PRO A 39 7.50 1.57 -17.73
CA PRO A 39 6.22 1.12 -18.27
C PRO A 39 6.26 -0.24 -18.95
N SER A 40 7.40 -0.61 -19.56
CA SER A 40 7.59 -1.92 -20.21
C SER A 40 7.50 -3.12 -19.25
N LYS A 41 7.54 -2.91 -17.93
CA LYS A 41 7.29 -3.95 -16.92
C LYS A 41 5.81 -4.22 -16.66
N LEU A 42 4.92 -3.33 -17.10
CA LEU A 42 3.48 -3.53 -16.97
C LEU A 42 3.03 -4.58 -18.01
N PRO A 43 2.23 -5.59 -17.62
CA PRO A 43 1.64 -6.54 -18.55
C PRO A 43 0.92 -5.84 -19.71
N LYS A 44 1.05 -6.39 -20.93
CA LYS A 44 0.50 -5.79 -22.16
C LYS A 44 -1.00 -5.52 -22.08
N GLU A 45 -1.75 -6.39 -21.41
CA GLU A 45 -3.19 -6.25 -21.20
C GLU A 45 -3.60 -4.95 -20.47
N TYR A 46 -2.71 -4.35 -19.68
CA TYR A 46 -2.97 -3.12 -18.95
C TYR A 46 -2.40 -1.86 -19.64
N GLN A 47 -1.53 -2.01 -20.65
CA GLN A 47 -0.85 -0.86 -21.27
C GLN A 47 -1.81 0.02 -22.07
N ASP A 48 -2.76 -0.59 -22.77
CA ASP A 48 -3.72 0.09 -23.66
C ASP A 48 -5.16 0.05 -23.11
N HIS A 49 -5.35 -0.25 -21.83
CA HIS A 49 -6.67 -0.41 -21.25
C HIS A 49 -7.37 0.96 -21.07
N PRO A 50 -8.62 1.15 -21.52
CA PRO A 50 -9.29 2.46 -21.54
C PRO A 50 -9.53 3.07 -20.14
N SER A 51 -9.56 2.25 -19.10
CA SER A 51 -9.69 2.68 -17.71
C SER A 51 -8.33 2.97 -17.03
N ILE A 52 -7.21 2.84 -17.75
CA ILE A 52 -5.85 3.00 -17.20
C ILE A 52 -5.15 4.15 -17.91
N THR A 53 -4.63 5.10 -17.13
CA THR A 53 -3.70 6.14 -17.57
C THR A 53 -2.32 5.85 -17.00
N ILE A 54 -1.29 5.80 -17.85
CA ILE A 54 0.08 5.55 -17.41
C ILE A 54 0.86 6.86 -17.42
N ILE A 55 1.39 7.23 -16.26
CA ILE A 55 2.33 8.35 -16.10
C ILE A 55 3.71 7.76 -15.83
N THR A 56 4.66 8.09 -16.70
CA THR A 56 6.05 7.66 -16.50
C THR A 56 6.73 8.63 -15.55
N GLY A 57 7.26 8.12 -14.43
CA GLY A 57 7.92 8.95 -13.43
C GLY A 57 8.31 8.20 -12.17
N GLN A 58 8.87 8.95 -11.21
CA GLN A 58 9.32 8.46 -9.91
C GLN A 58 8.74 9.32 -8.79
N LEU A 59 8.88 8.88 -7.53
CA LEU A 59 8.35 9.63 -6.38
C LEU A 59 9.16 10.89 -6.06
N ASP A 60 10.40 10.99 -6.54
CA ASP A 60 11.26 12.16 -6.40
C ASP A 60 11.13 13.13 -7.58
N ASP A 61 10.16 12.91 -8.48
CA ASP A 61 9.83 13.78 -9.61
C ASP A 61 8.52 14.55 -9.33
N PRO A 62 8.61 15.83 -8.90
CA PRO A 62 7.43 16.65 -8.61
C PRO A 62 6.52 16.87 -9.83
N VAL A 63 7.09 16.89 -11.04
CA VAL A 63 6.33 17.14 -12.28
C VAL A 63 5.50 15.91 -12.61
N ALA A 64 6.08 14.73 -12.51
CA ALA A 64 5.36 13.47 -12.71
C ALA A 64 4.27 13.27 -11.63
N LEU A 65 4.59 13.57 -10.37
CA LEU A 65 3.61 13.49 -9.27
C LEU A 65 2.42 14.43 -9.50
N LYS A 66 2.69 15.70 -9.82
CA LYS A 66 1.63 16.67 -10.14
C LYS A 66 0.76 16.21 -11.32
N SER A 67 1.39 15.70 -12.37
CA SER A 67 0.66 15.14 -13.53
C SER A 67 -0.19 13.93 -13.14
N SER A 68 0.30 13.08 -12.24
CA SER A 68 -0.40 11.87 -11.79
C SER A 68 -1.58 12.12 -10.86
N LEU A 69 -1.64 13.30 -10.23
CA LEU A 69 -2.71 13.73 -9.33
C LEU A 69 -3.78 14.61 -10.01
N GLN A 70 -3.62 14.89 -11.30
CA GLN A 70 -4.61 15.60 -12.11
C GLN A 70 -5.80 14.71 -12.47
N ASN A 71 -6.77 15.27 -13.20
CA ASN A 71 -7.92 14.54 -13.75
C ASN A 71 -8.87 13.96 -12.68
N GLY A 72 -9.03 14.67 -11.56
CA GLY A 72 -10.01 14.33 -10.54
C GLY A 72 -9.68 13.06 -9.75
N ILE A 73 -8.39 12.81 -9.51
CA ILE A 73 -7.94 11.75 -8.60
C ILE A 73 -8.58 11.97 -7.23
N THR A 74 -9.24 10.94 -6.72
CA THR A 74 -9.90 11.00 -5.41
C THR A 74 -9.10 10.30 -4.33
N THR A 75 -8.19 9.40 -4.70
CA THR A 75 -7.46 8.56 -3.74
C THR A 75 -6.10 8.14 -4.27
N VAL A 76 -5.10 8.16 -3.40
CA VAL A 76 -3.78 7.56 -3.66
C VAL A 76 -3.67 6.23 -2.92
N VAL A 77 -3.26 5.18 -3.61
CA VAL A 77 -2.99 3.85 -3.03
C VAL A 77 -1.53 3.49 -3.30
N SER A 78 -0.77 3.26 -2.24
CA SER A 78 0.64 2.88 -2.31
C SER A 78 0.85 1.42 -1.91
N PHE A 79 1.23 0.61 -2.89
CA PHE A 79 1.77 -0.74 -2.69
C PHE A 79 3.30 -0.76 -2.70
N LEU A 80 3.94 0.42 -2.61
CA LEU A 80 5.39 0.50 -2.50
C LEU A 80 5.81 -0.08 -1.15
N GLY A 81 6.74 -1.02 -1.21
CA GLY A 81 6.92 -2.04 -0.19
C GLY A 81 8.37 -2.38 0.08
N ALA A 82 8.57 -3.15 1.15
CA ALA A 82 9.85 -3.78 1.44
C ALA A 82 10.32 -4.58 0.22
N TYR A 83 11.54 -4.30 -0.25
CA TYR A 83 12.23 -5.12 -1.22
C TYR A 83 13.41 -5.81 -0.54
N ILE A 84 13.59 -7.10 -0.85
CA ILE A 84 14.75 -7.85 -0.38
C ILE A 84 15.91 -7.49 -1.28
N SER A 85 16.97 -6.96 -0.68
CA SER A 85 18.22 -6.65 -1.36
C SER A 85 19.35 -7.42 -0.70
N LEU A 86 20.09 -8.22 -1.48
CA LEU A 86 21.21 -8.98 -0.97
C LEU A 86 22.31 -8.07 -0.42
N SER A 87 22.57 -6.94 -1.08
CA SER A 87 23.52 -5.94 -0.57
C SER A 87 23.02 -5.34 0.73
N ALA A 88 21.74 -5.00 0.84
CA ALA A 88 21.18 -4.46 2.07
C ALA A 88 21.22 -5.47 3.22
N PHE A 89 21.04 -6.76 2.93
CA PHE A 89 21.20 -7.83 3.90
C PHE A 89 22.65 -7.94 4.38
N LEU A 90 23.63 -8.02 3.46
CA LEU A 90 25.05 -8.18 3.77
C LEU A 90 25.63 -6.97 4.50
N TYR A 91 25.31 -5.76 4.05
CA TYR A 91 25.83 -4.50 4.60
C TYR A 91 24.92 -3.90 5.67
N ARG A 92 23.80 -4.55 5.99
CA ARG A 92 22.80 -4.09 6.98
C ARG A 92 22.32 -2.64 6.74
N THR A 93 22.23 -2.20 5.48
CA THR A 93 21.78 -0.85 5.15
C THR A 93 20.30 -0.63 5.51
N ARG A 94 19.95 0.63 5.80
CA ARG A 94 18.62 1.05 6.28
C ARG A 94 18.11 2.33 5.60
N GLU A 95 18.60 2.60 4.40
CA GLU A 95 18.16 3.76 3.60
C GLU A 95 16.70 3.60 3.19
N THR A 96 15.95 4.71 3.19
CA THR A 96 14.50 4.70 2.97
C THR A 96 14.06 5.59 1.80
N PRO A 97 14.57 5.38 0.57
CA PRO A 97 14.27 6.26 -0.57
C PRO A 97 12.77 6.43 -0.86
N ILE A 98 11.94 5.41 -0.62
CA ILE A 98 10.48 5.52 -0.81
C ILE A 98 9.92 6.46 0.25
N ALA A 99 10.18 6.19 1.53
CA ALA A 99 9.69 7.01 2.63
C ALA A 99 10.20 8.45 2.53
N ASP A 100 11.47 8.65 2.17
CA ASP A 100 12.13 9.95 2.02
C ASP A 100 11.52 10.79 0.89
N SER A 101 10.89 10.14 -0.10
CA SER A 101 10.20 10.82 -1.21
C SER A 101 8.75 11.19 -0.88
N LEU A 102 8.14 10.61 0.15
CA LEU A 102 6.72 10.86 0.50
C LEU A 102 6.38 12.33 0.77
N PRO A 103 7.23 13.17 1.38
CA PRO A 103 6.93 14.59 1.54
C PRO A 103 6.64 15.31 0.21
N ILE A 104 7.28 14.89 -0.88
CA ILE A 104 7.05 15.45 -2.23
C ILE A 104 5.65 15.04 -2.72
N LEU A 105 5.27 13.77 -2.54
CA LEU A 105 3.92 13.27 -2.81
C LEU A 105 2.87 14.04 -2.01
N PHE A 106 3.09 14.22 -0.70
CA PHE A 106 2.12 14.90 0.18
C PHE A 106 1.91 16.35 -0.23
N ASN A 107 2.97 17.06 -0.62
CA ASN A 107 2.84 18.42 -1.17
C ASN A 107 2.05 18.44 -2.46
N ALA A 108 2.33 17.51 -3.39
CA ALA A 108 1.58 17.42 -4.64
C ALA A 108 0.09 17.06 -4.40
N MET A 109 -0.20 16.22 -3.41
CA MET A 109 -1.56 15.88 -2.98
C MET A 109 -2.31 17.11 -2.45
N ARG A 110 -1.68 17.92 -1.58
CA ARG A 110 -2.23 19.19 -1.10
C ARG A 110 -2.53 20.17 -2.22
N GLU A 111 -1.58 20.36 -3.15
CA GLU A 111 -1.76 21.23 -4.31
C GLU A 111 -2.92 20.79 -5.23
N SER A 112 -3.22 19.48 -5.23
CA SER A 112 -4.25 18.89 -6.08
C SER A 112 -5.57 18.61 -5.34
N ASP A 113 -5.69 19.05 -4.07
CA ASP A 113 -6.84 18.81 -3.18
C ASP A 113 -7.21 17.31 -3.04
N VAL A 114 -6.21 16.43 -3.10
CA VAL A 114 -6.38 14.98 -2.90
C VAL A 114 -6.08 14.67 -1.44
N ARG A 115 -7.10 14.23 -0.69
CA ARG A 115 -6.98 14.06 0.77
C ARG A 115 -6.87 12.61 1.24
N ARG A 116 -7.27 11.64 0.41
CA ARG A 116 -7.29 10.21 0.77
C ARG A 116 -6.02 9.49 0.34
N ILE A 117 -5.34 8.85 1.29
CA ILE A 117 -4.18 7.98 1.02
C ILE A 117 -4.27 6.65 1.78
N LEU A 118 -4.05 5.54 1.07
CA LEU A 118 -3.87 4.22 1.65
C LEU A 118 -2.42 3.78 1.39
N ALA A 119 -1.68 3.39 2.42
CA ALA A 119 -0.29 2.98 2.28
C ALA A 119 0.02 1.65 2.97
N LEU A 120 0.83 0.84 2.32
CA LEU A 120 1.32 -0.44 2.83
C LEU A 120 2.36 -0.24 3.93
N SER A 121 2.23 -0.98 5.03
CA SER A 121 3.31 -1.23 5.99
C SER A 121 3.23 -2.68 6.51
N THR A 122 3.95 -3.01 7.58
CA THR A 122 3.87 -4.32 8.25
C THR A 122 3.63 -4.14 9.75
N PRO A 123 3.02 -5.14 10.42
CA PRO A 123 2.75 -5.05 11.86
C PRO A 123 4.02 -4.83 12.69
N HIS A 124 5.14 -5.42 12.26
CA HIS A 124 6.41 -5.28 12.95
C HIS A 124 7.06 -3.90 12.75
N ALA A 125 6.95 -3.34 11.54
CA ALA A 125 7.57 -2.05 11.22
C ALA A 125 6.79 -0.86 11.81
N LEU A 126 5.47 -0.99 11.89
CA LEU A 126 4.58 -0.01 12.49
C LEU A 126 3.69 -0.66 13.56
N PRO A 127 4.22 -0.92 14.76
CA PRO A 127 3.39 -1.37 15.88
C PRO A 127 2.40 -0.27 16.28
N GLN A 128 1.22 -0.66 16.73
CA GLN A 128 0.20 0.25 17.23
C GLN A 128 0.02 0.06 18.74
N PRO A 129 -0.32 1.12 19.50
CA PRO A 129 -0.52 1.02 20.95
C PRO A 129 -1.58 -0.03 21.36
N GLN A 130 -2.54 -0.32 20.47
CA GLN A 130 -3.60 -1.30 20.68
C GLN A 130 -3.16 -2.75 20.42
N ASP A 131 -1.97 -2.96 19.84
CA ASP A 131 -1.51 -4.30 19.48
C ASP A 131 -1.04 -5.10 20.71
N VAL A 132 -1.63 -6.27 20.90
CA VAL A 132 -1.12 -7.32 21.78
C VAL A 132 -0.48 -8.40 20.92
N THR A 133 0.84 -8.36 20.81
CA THR A 133 1.58 -9.23 19.88
C THR A 133 1.81 -10.62 20.49
N SER A 134 1.29 -11.66 19.84
CA SER A 134 1.60 -13.04 20.22
C SER A 134 3.08 -13.38 19.97
N TRP A 135 3.59 -14.42 20.63
CA TRP A 135 4.96 -14.91 20.38
C TRP A 135 5.23 -15.25 18.91
N ALA A 136 4.25 -15.82 18.20
CA ALA A 136 4.39 -16.18 16.79
C ALA A 136 4.60 -14.95 15.90
N TRP A 137 3.76 -13.92 16.06
CA TRP A 137 3.86 -12.64 15.36
C TRP A 137 5.17 -11.91 15.68
N TRP A 138 5.57 -11.90 16.95
CA TRP A 138 6.82 -11.29 17.38
C TRP A 138 8.03 -11.96 16.71
N ARG A 139 8.09 -13.30 16.73
CA ARG A 139 9.17 -14.07 16.09
C ARG A 139 9.20 -13.85 14.57
N TYR A 140 8.04 -13.82 13.93
CA TYR A 140 7.97 -13.55 12.49
C TYR A 140 8.53 -12.18 12.14
N GLY A 141 8.12 -11.14 12.90
CA GLY A 141 8.65 -9.79 12.74
C GLY A 141 10.17 -9.72 12.86
N LEU A 142 10.76 -10.39 13.85
CA LEU A 142 12.22 -10.44 14.02
C LEU A 142 12.94 -11.10 12.84
N ILE A 143 12.38 -12.17 12.27
CA ILE A 143 12.95 -12.82 11.09
C ILE A 143 12.96 -11.84 9.92
N VAL A 144 11.87 -11.07 9.73
CA VAL A 144 11.77 -10.08 8.66
C VAL A 144 12.77 -8.94 8.86
N ASP A 145 12.90 -8.37 10.06
CA ASP A 145 13.90 -7.31 10.33
C ASP A 145 15.35 -7.81 10.15
N PHE A 146 15.58 -9.09 10.45
CA PHE A 146 16.88 -9.71 10.19
C PHE A 146 17.14 -9.92 8.70
N VAL A 147 16.18 -10.44 7.93
CA VAL A 147 16.40 -10.77 6.51
C VAL A 147 16.30 -9.54 5.59
N ALA A 148 15.47 -8.56 5.96
CA ALA A 148 15.18 -7.38 5.14
C ALA A 148 15.31 -6.09 5.97
N PRO A 149 16.51 -5.74 6.49
CA PRO A 149 16.70 -4.57 7.34
C PRO A 149 16.27 -3.26 6.65
N GLN A 150 16.63 -3.11 5.38
CA GLN A 150 16.22 -1.96 4.58
C GLN A 150 14.71 -1.95 4.32
N GLY A 151 14.15 -3.11 3.97
CA GLY A 151 12.71 -3.23 3.74
C GLY A 151 11.90 -2.91 5.00
N ASN A 152 12.35 -3.36 6.17
CA ASN A 152 11.71 -3.04 7.45
C ASN A 152 11.84 -1.54 7.78
N ALA A 153 13.00 -0.93 7.52
CA ALA A 153 13.17 0.52 7.66
C ALA A 153 12.24 1.32 6.74
N GLU A 154 12.07 0.89 5.48
CA GLU A 154 11.11 1.49 4.54
C GLU A 154 9.66 1.40 5.04
N MET A 155 9.23 0.22 5.49
CA MET A 155 7.88 0.02 6.04
C MET A 155 7.62 0.86 7.28
N LYS A 156 8.63 1.03 8.12
CA LYS A 156 8.56 1.91 9.28
C LYS A 156 8.43 3.37 8.82
N GLY A 157 9.34 3.83 7.97
CA GLY A 157 9.37 5.21 7.50
C GLY A 157 8.12 5.61 6.70
N ILE A 158 7.57 4.72 5.88
CA ILE A 158 6.31 4.92 5.17
C ILE A 158 5.16 5.03 6.17
N GLY A 159 5.08 4.07 7.10
CA GLY A 159 4.03 4.02 8.12
C GLY A 159 3.99 5.27 8.98
N GLU A 160 5.15 5.67 9.53
CA GLU A 160 5.30 6.86 10.37
C GLU A 160 4.88 8.12 9.59
N ARG A 161 5.49 8.38 8.43
CA ARG A 161 5.21 9.59 7.64
C ARG A 161 3.76 9.70 7.19
N VAL A 162 3.12 8.60 6.83
CA VAL A 162 1.69 8.62 6.44
C VAL A 162 0.81 8.86 7.67
N SER A 163 1.11 8.23 8.80
CA SER A 163 0.33 8.43 10.04
C SER A 163 0.51 9.83 10.66
N GLU A 164 1.68 10.45 10.47
CA GLU A 164 2.00 11.81 10.93
C GLU A 164 1.21 12.90 10.20
N LEU A 165 0.55 12.58 9.06
CA LEU A 165 -0.39 13.48 8.41
C LEU A 165 -1.57 13.85 9.32
N GLY A 166 -1.87 13.02 10.33
CA GLY A 166 -2.90 13.32 11.33
C GLY A 166 -4.27 13.59 10.72
N GLU A 167 -4.96 14.60 11.21
CA GLU A 167 -6.30 14.98 10.73
C GLU A 167 -6.27 15.80 9.42
N GLU A 168 -5.09 16.16 8.92
CA GLU A 168 -4.96 16.93 7.66
C GLU A 168 -5.45 16.11 6.45
N MET A 169 -5.19 14.80 6.49
CA MET A 169 -5.43 13.85 5.42
C MET A 169 -6.24 12.65 5.92
N GLU A 170 -7.06 12.08 5.04
CA GLU A 170 -7.79 10.85 5.30
C GLU A 170 -6.87 9.63 5.06
N TRP A 171 -5.88 9.45 5.94
CA TRP A 171 -4.88 8.40 5.78
C TRP A 171 -5.35 7.04 6.32
N THR A 172 -4.86 5.96 5.74
CA THR A 172 -4.96 4.60 6.30
C THR A 172 -3.65 3.86 6.02
N VAL A 173 -3.02 3.31 7.06
CA VAL A 173 -1.83 2.46 6.87
C VAL A 173 -2.22 0.99 7.07
N PHE A 174 -2.38 0.25 5.98
CA PHE A 174 -2.74 -1.16 6.07
C PHE A 174 -1.47 -2.01 6.27
N ARG A 175 -1.43 -2.71 7.39
CA ARG A 175 -0.28 -3.50 7.83
C ARG A 175 -0.50 -4.96 7.42
N VAL A 176 0.32 -5.44 6.50
CA VAL A 176 0.14 -6.78 5.91
C VAL A 176 1.10 -7.81 6.54
N PRO A 177 0.68 -9.08 6.63
CA PRO A 177 1.52 -10.18 7.09
C PRO A 177 2.24 -10.83 5.91
N HIS A 178 2.33 -12.16 5.87
CA HIS A 178 2.89 -12.84 4.72
C HIS A 178 1.95 -12.74 3.51
N LEU A 179 2.46 -12.17 2.41
CA LEU A 179 1.70 -12.04 1.17
C LEU A 179 1.92 -13.24 0.24
N ASN A 180 0.83 -13.90 -0.15
CA ASN A 180 0.82 -15.06 -1.03
C ASN A 180 -0.08 -14.86 -2.27
N ASP A 181 -0.10 -15.85 -3.17
CA ASP A 181 -0.89 -15.84 -4.41
C ASP A 181 -2.16 -16.71 -4.31
N GLY A 182 -2.73 -16.82 -3.10
CA GLY A 182 -3.98 -17.53 -2.82
C GLY A 182 -5.23 -16.88 -3.43
N SER A 183 -6.41 -17.44 -3.12
CA SER A 183 -7.67 -17.02 -3.74
C SER A 183 -8.08 -15.60 -3.35
N ALA A 184 -8.78 -14.91 -4.25
CA ALA A 184 -9.42 -13.64 -3.97
C ALA A 184 -10.63 -13.80 -3.04
N GLU A 185 -11.19 -15.00 -2.91
CA GLU A 185 -12.48 -15.24 -2.26
C GLU A 185 -12.38 -15.35 -0.74
N GLU A 186 -11.21 -15.68 -0.20
CA GLU A 186 -10.98 -15.86 1.23
C GLU A 186 -11.39 -14.61 2.02
N GLU A 187 -12.19 -14.76 3.08
CA GLU A 187 -12.62 -13.61 3.88
C GLU A 187 -11.42 -12.84 4.43
N VAL A 188 -11.54 -11.51 4.48
CA VAL A 188 -10.48 -10.63 5.01
C VAL A 188 -10.95 -10.03 6.31
N GLU A 189 -10.08 -10.12 7.32
CA GLU A 189 -10.26 -9.42 8.58
C GLU A 189 -9.25 -8.28 8.70
N ALA A 190 -9.75 -7.12 9.15
CA ALA A 190 -8.94 -5.97 9.49
C ALA A 190 -9.14 -5.60 10.96
N GLY A 191 -8.05 -5.39 11.70
CA GLY A 191 -8.10 -5.16 13.14
C GLY A 191 -6.74 -4.79 13.72
N PHE A 192 -6.68 -4.61 15.04
CA PHE A 192 -5.41 -4.52 15.77
C PHE A 192 -5.03 -5.90 16.29
N LEU A 193 -3.74 -6.22 16.40
CA LEU A 193 -3.31 -7.53 16.91
C LEU A 193 -3.79 -7.71 18.35
N GLY A 194 -4.19 -8.93 18.72
CA GLY A 194 -4.56 -9.26 20.10
C GLY A 194 -5.84 -10.06 20.21
N GLU A 195 -6.41 -10.07 21.42
CA GLU A 195 -7.66 -10.78 21.69
C GLU A 195 -8.81 -10.13 20.90
N GLY A 196 -9.29 -10.85 19.88
CA GLY A 196 -10.38 -10.42 18.99
C GLY A 196 -10.01 -10.26 17.53
N PHE A 197 -8.72 -10.31 17.15
CA PHE A 197 -8.31 -10.37 15.76
C PHE A 197 -8.29 -11.82 15.26
N GLY A 198 -9.22 -12.16 14.37
CA GLY A 198 -9.37 -13.46 13.70
C GLY A 198 -8.63 -13.58 12.37
N GLY A 199 -7.84 -12.58 11.98
CA GLY A 199 -6.97 -12.65 10.80
C GLY A 199 -5.74 -13.54 11.06
N SER A 200 -5.39 -14.34 10.05
CA SER A 200 -4.18 -15.18 10.05
C SER A 200 -2.91 -14.39 9.73
N MET A 201 -1.75 -15.07 9.80
CA MET A 201 -0.46 -14.53 9.33
C MET A 201 -0.30 -14.60 7.80
N GLU A 202 -1.36 -14.95 7.08
CA GLU A 202 -1.38 -15.08 5.64
C GLU A 202 -2.36 -14.08 5.05
N LEU A 203 -2.02 -13.52 3.89
CA LEU A 203 -2.90 -12.68 3.12
C LEU A 203 -2.62 -12.86 1.63
N SER A 204 -3.61 -13.33 0.88
CA SER A 204 -3.52 -13.36 -0.57
C SER A 204 -3.55 -11.95 -1.13
N ARG A 205 -2.71 -11.68 -2.14
CA ARG A 205 -2.67 -10.36 -2.79
C ARG A 205 -4.00 -9.95 -3.42
N ALA A 206 -4.77 -10.94 -3.87
CA ALA A 206 -6.10 -10.71 -4.42
C ALA A 206 -7.11 -10.35 -3.31
N SER A 207 -7.06 -11.02 -2.15
CA SER A 207 -7.85 -10.65 -0.98
C SER A 207 -7.50 -9.25 -0.47
N LEU A 208 -6.21 -8.91 -0.42
CA LEU A 208 -5.72 -7.57 -0.11
C LEU A 208 -6.30 -6.54 -1.08
N ALA A 209 -6.20 -6.79 -2.39
CA ALA A 209 -6.70 -5.88 -3.41
C ALA A 209 -8.19 -5.55 -3.24
N ARG A 210 -9.01 -6.58 -3.03
CA ARG A 210 -10.45 -6.44 -2.77
C ARG A 210 -10.73 -5.66 -1.49
N TRP A 211 -10.01 -5.95 -0.41
CA TRP A 211 -10.15 -5.21 0.85
C TRP A 211 -9.77 -3.73 0.69
N VAL A 212 -8.67 -3.44 0.00
CA VAL A 212 -8.23 -2.05 -0.25
C VAL A 212 -9.31 -1.31 -1.04
N LEU A 213 -9.87 -1.89 -2.11
CA LEU A 213 -10.96 -1.27 -2.86
C LEU A 213 -12.20 -0.99 -2.00
N GLY A 214 -12.57 -1.95 -1.14
CA GLY A 214 -13.65 -1.75 -0.17
C GLY A 214 -13.38 -0.59 0.79
N GLU A 215 -12.16 -0.52 1.34
CA GLU A 215 -11.76 0.53 2.29
C GLU A 215 -11.68 1.93 1.66
N ILE A 216 -11.43 2.04 0.35
CA ILE A 216 -11.53 3.33 -0.35
C ILE A 216 -12.98 3.85 -0.34
N GLY A 217 -13.97 2.96 -0.44
CA GLY A 217 -15.39 3.32 -0.41
C GLY A 217 -15.96 3.48 1.01
N GLU A 218 -15.56 2.61 1.93
CA GLU A 218 -16.13 2.54 3.28
C GLU A 218 -15.46 3.50 4.28
N GLY A 219 -14.16 3.74 4.14
CA GLY A 219 -13.41 4.65 5.01
C GLY A 219 -13.39 4.25 6.50
N ARG A 220 -13.55 2.96 6.83
CA ARG A 220 -13.63 2.48 8.23
C ARG A 220 -12.33 2.68 9.00
N TRP A 221 -11.21 2.71 8.28
CA TRP A 221 -9.86 2.79 8.82
C TRP A 221 -9.18 4.12 8.52
N VAL A 222 -9.94 5.17 8.19
CA VAL A 222 -9.43 6.55 8.15
C VAL A 222 -8.84 6.91 9.52
N GLY A 223 -7.62 7.46 9.52
CA GLY A 223 -6.87 7.84 10.71
C GLY A 223 -6.30 6.66 11.51
N LYS A 224 -6.24 5.45 10.93
CA LYS A 224 -5.86 4.22 11.64
C LYS A 224 -4.90 3.35 10.83
N ALA A 225 -4.22 2.43 11.54
CA ALA A 225 -3.32 1.46 10.93
C ALA A 225 -3.71 0.00 11.28
N PRO A 226 -4.74 -0.59 10.63
CA PRO A 226 -5.12 -1.98 10.88
C PRO A 226 -4.08 -2.97 10.36
N VAL A 227 -3.97 -4.12 11.02
CA VAL A 227 -3.48 -5.35 10.40
C VAL A 227 -4.58 -5.93 9.52
N VAL A 228 -4.22 -6.40 8.33
CA VAL A 228 -5.13 -7.02 7.37
C VAL A 228 -4.65 -8.45 7.12
N GLY A 229 -5.52 -9.45 7.29
CA GLY A 229 -5.17 -10.86 7.07
C GLY A 229 -6.36 -11.65 6.54
N ASN A 230 -6.11 -12.78 5.87
CA ASN A 230 -7.19 -13.71 5.57
C ASN A 230 -7.69 -14.35 6.86
N ARG A 231 -9.02 -14.46 6.99
CA ARG A 231 -9.67 -15.02 8.16
C ARG A 231 -9.23 -16.47 8.36
N ALA A 232 -8.79 -16.79 9.58
CA ALA A 232 -8.35 -18.13 9.96
C ALA A 232 -9.51 -19.09 10.19
#